data_AF-A0A2N9J6D1-F1
#
_entry.id   AF-A0A2N9J6D1-F1
#
_cell.length_a   1.000
_cell.length_b   1.000
_cell.length_c   1.000
_cell.angle_alpha   90.00
_cell.angle_beta   90.00
_cell.angle_gamma   90.00
#
_symmetry.space_group_name_H-M   'P 1'
#
loop_
_entity.id
_entity.type
_entity.pdbx_description
1 polymer ?
#
loop_
_entity_poly.entity_id
_entity_poly.type
_entity_poly.pdbx_seq_one_letter_code
_entity_poly.pdbx_strand_id
1 'polypeptide(L)'
;MPASALNHLAFKVVDYPMLFNLLNPTSGRVTHCGVQEFDAEEGIVFMPNWMMDHLELQDGDLVKVKSTRLEKGTYVKLQPHTKDFLEELSDPRTVLETIL
;
A
#
# COMPACT_ATOMS: atom_id res chain seq x y z
N MET A 1 -5.65 7.50 6.43
CA MET A 1 -6.53 8.18 5.42
C MET A 1 -7.62 8.94 6.17
N PRO A 2 -8.34 9.91 5.58
CA PRO A 2 -9.37 10.63 6.32
C PRO A 2 -10.64 9.80 6.53
N ALA A 3 -11.34 10.04 7.64
CA ALA A 3 -12.58 9.33 7.99
C ALA A 3 -13.70 9.50 6.94
N SER A 4 -13.72 10.63 6.23
CA SER A 4 -14.66 10.88 5.13
C SER A 4 -14.53 9.85 4.00
N ALA A 5 -13.31 9.37 3.72
CA ALA A 5 -13.07 8.37 2.69
C ALA A 5 -13.78 7.05 3.03
N LEU A 6 -13.79 6.65 4.30
CA LEU A 6 -14.51 5.47 4.76
C LEU A 6 -16.03 5.62 4.53
N ASN A 7 -16.60 6.79 4.85
CA ASN A 7 -18.02 7.05 4.60
C ASN A 7 -18.35 6.93 3.10
N HIS A 8 -17.52 7.49 2.22
CA HIS A 8 -17.69 7.37 0.77
C HIS A 8 -17.57 5.92 0.26
N LEU A 9 -16.73 5.10 0.88
CA LEU A 9 -16.57 3.69 0.53
C LEU A 9 -17.71 2.82 1.06
N ALA A 10 -18.25 3.12 2.24
CA ALA A 10 -19.39 2.42 2.82
C ALA A 10 -20.64 2.48 1.92
N PHE A 11 -20.88 3.61 1.26
CA PHE A 11 -21.96 3.74 0.28
C PHE A 11 -21.75 2.92 -1.00
N LYS A 12 -20.51 2.49 -1.30
CA LYS A 12 -20.15 1.81 -2.56
C LYS A 12 -20.04 0.29 -2.44
N VAL A 13 -20.42 -0.31 -1.31
CA VAL A 13 -20.30 -1.77 -1.04
C VAL A 13 -18.90 -2.26 -1.39
N VAL A 14 -17.90 -1.74 -0.68
CA VAL A 14 -16.51 -2.18 -0.87
C VAL A 14 -16.29 -3.43 -0.02
N ASP A 15 -15.95 -4.54 -0.69
CA ASP A 15 -15.60 -5.79 -0.03
C ASP A 15 -14.23 -5.65 0.68
N TYR A 16 -14.09 -6.31 1.82
CA TYR A 16 -12.81 -6.39 2.52
C TYR A 16 -11.90 -7.43 1.84
N PRO A 17 -10.59 -7.18 1.71
CA PRO A 17 -9.83 -5.99 2.14
C PRO A 17 -10.05 -4.77 1.23
N MET A 18 -10.04 -3.58 1.84
CA MET A 18 -10.10 -2.33 1.08
C MET A 18 -8.73 -2.02 0.46
N LEU A 19 -8.65 -2.11 -0.87
CA LEU A 19 -7.45 -1.87 -1.64
C LEU A 19 -7.56 -0.58 -2.46
N PHE A 20 -6.42 0.09 -2.62
CA PHE A 20 -6.30 1.37 -3.30
C PHE A 20 -5.16 1.34 -4.31
N ASN A 21 -5.39 1.98 -5.44
CA ASN A 21 -4.38 2.35 -6.41
C ASN A 21 -3.95 3.80 -6.10
N LEU A 22 -2.65 3.99 -5.91
CA LEU A 22 -2.03 5.29 -5.72
C LEU A 22 -1.28 5.66 -7.00
N LEU A 23 -1.54 6.84 -7.54
CA LEU A 23 -0.88 7.39 -8.72
C LEU A 23 -0.28 8.74 -8.37
N ASN A 24 1.03 8.89 -8.57
CA ASN A 24 1.66 10.20 -8.61
C ASN A 24 1.37 10.84 -9.99
N PRO A 25 0.64 11.96 -10.05
CA PRO A 25 0.29 12.60 -11.32
C PRO A 25 1.49 13.26 -12.03
N THR A 26 2.57 13.57 -11.29
CA THR A 26 3.76 14.24 -11.80
C THR A 26 4.74 13.24 -12.42
N SER A 27 5.08 12.15 -11.70
CA SER A 27 6.00 11.11 -12.19
C SER A 27 5.30 10.02 -13.00
N GLY A 28 3.97 9.89 -12.90
CA GLY A 28 3.20 8.82 -13.52
C GLY A 28 3.34 7.46 -12.82
N ARG A 29 4.08 7.39 -11.71
CA ARG A 29 4.30 6.15 -10.96
C ARG A 29 3.04 5.70 -10.24
N VAL A 30 2.87 4.38 -10.18
CA VAL A 30 1.69 3.74 -9.61
C VAL A 30 2.11 2.66 -8.62
N THR A 31 1.41 2.59 -7.50
CA THR A 31 1.51 1.47 -6.55
C THR A 31 0.13 1.08 -6.02
N HIS A 32 0.05 -0.07 -5.36
CA HIS A 32 -1.17 -0.54 -4.71
C HIS A 32 -0.92 -0.71 -3.22
N CYS A 33 -1.87 -0.29 -2.40
CA CYS A 33 -1.80 -0.43 -0.96
C CYS A 33 -3.15 -0.77 -0.34
N GLY A 34 -3.12 -1.36 0.85
CA GLY A 34 -4.27 -1.41 1.73
C GLY A 34 -4.39 -0.12 2.55
N VAL A 35 -5.43 -0.05 3.37
CA VAL A 35 -5.59 0.98 4.40
C VAL A 35 -5.41 0.33 5.77
N GLN A 36 -4.63 0.99 6.62
CA GLN A 36 -4.50 0.62 8.02
C GLN A 36 -5.63 1.27 8.83
N GLU A 37 -5.69 2.61 8.84
CA GLU A 37 -6.62 3.40 9.64
C GLU A 37 -7.18 4.62 8.88
N PHE A 38 -8.36 5.07 9.34
CA PHE A 38 -9.12 6.20 8.79
C PHE A 38 -9.21 7.37 9.80
N ASP A 39 -8.06 7.86 10.25
CA ASP A 39 -7.90 8.85 11.33
C ASP A 39 -7.21 10.16 10.88
N ALA A 40 -6.80 10.26 9.61
CA ALA A 40 -6.07 11.42 9.10
C ALA A 40 -6.97 12.65 8.94
N GLU A 41 -6.37 13.83 8.92
CA GLU A 41 -7.08 15.07 8.61
C GLU A 41 -7.64 15.05 7.17
N GLU A 42 -8.71 15.81 6.96
CA GLU A 42 -9.41 15.88 5.69
C GLU A 42 -8.47 16.38 4.57
N GLY A 43 -8.38 15.62 3.48
CA GLY A 43 -7.47 15.92 2.37
C GLY A 43 -6.02 15.46 2.58
N ILE A 44 -5.68 14.87 3.74
CA ILE A 44 -4.34 14.36 4.05
C ILE A 44 -4.32 12.83 4.03
N VAL A 45 -3.30 12.25 3.41
CA VAL A 45 -3.03 10.81 3.46
C VAL A 45 -1.62 10.60 3.99
N PHE A 46 -1.52 9.91 5.12
CA PHE A 46 -0.25 9.41 5.62
C PHE A 46 0.10 8.09 4.95
N MET A 47 1.36 7.95 4.55
CA MET A 47 1.92 6.71 4.03
C MET A 47 3.38 6.57 4.48
N PRO A 48 3.94 5.34 4.49
CA PRO A 48 5.34 5.14 4.86
C PRO A 48 6.33 5.82 3.90
N ASN A 49 7.47 6.27 4.41
CA ASN A 49 8.52 6.93 3.61
C ASN A 49 8.94 6.10 2.38
N TRP A 50 9.13 4.79 2.54
CA TRP A 50 9.51 3.92 1.42
C TRP A 50 8.50 3.92 0.27
N MET A 51 7.22 4.15 0.57
CA MET A 51 6.17 4.24 -0.44
C MET A 51 6.20 5.59 -1.14
N MET A 52 6.49 6.68 -0.40
CA MET A 52 6.71 8.01 -0.98
C MET A 52 7.93 8.00 -1.90
N ASP A 53 9.05 7.42 -1.45
CA ASP A 53 10.26 7.26 -2.25
C ASP A 53 9.98 6.47 -3.54
N HIS A 54 9.24 5.36 -3.42
CA HIS A 54 8.86 4.54 -4.58
C HIS A 54 7.97 5.30 -5.58
N LEU A 55 7.08 6.17 -5.09
CA LEU A 55 6.20 7.00 -5.91
C LEU A 55 6.85 8.31 -6.37
N GLU A 56 8.06 8.62 -5.89
CA GLU A 56 8.74 9.91 -6.07
C GLU A 56 7.87 11.09 -5.58
N LEU A 57 7.34 10.97 -4.36
CA LEU A 57 6.54 12.00 -3.68
C LEU A 57 7.33 12.68 -2.57
N GLN A 58 7.05 13.95 -2.33
CA GLN A 58 7.51 14.73 -1.18
C GLN A 58 6.31 15.11 -0.29
N ASP A 59 6.59 15.59 0.92
CA ASP A 59 5.57 16.08 1.82
C ASP A 59 4.78 17.24 1.18
N GLY A 60 3.45 17.11 1.19
CA GLY A 60 2.55 18.08 0.57
C GLY A 60 2.26 17.84 -0.92
N ASP A 61 2.91 16.85 -1.56
CA ASP A 61 2.57 16.48 -2.93
C ASP A 61 1.18 15.85 -3.03
N LEU A 62 0.54 16.07 -4.18
CA LEU A 62 -0.76 15.48 -4.48
C LEU A 62 -0.59 14.05 -5.00
N VAL A 63 -1.30 13.12 -4.38
CA VAL A 63 -1.44 11.73 -4.85
C VAL A 63 -2.90 11.46 -5.25
N LYS A 64 -3.10 10.78 -6.37
CA LYS A 64 -4.42 10.31 -6.78
C LYS A 64 -4.69 8.95 -6.15
N VAL A 65 -5.72 8.87 -5.32
CA VAL A 65 -6.16 7.63 -4.67
C VAL A 65 -7.43 7.12 -5.34
N LYS A 66 -7.42 5.87 -5.78
CA LYS A 66 -8.58 5.21 -6.37
C LYS A 66 -8.84 3.87 -5.69
N SER A 67 -10.04 3.66 -5.16
CA SER A 67 -10.44 2.34 -4.69
C SER A 67 -10.45 1.34 -5.85
N THR A 68 -9.82 0.19 -5.64
CA THR A 68 -9.70 -0.87 -6.64
C THR A 68 -9.93 -2.23 -6.01
N ARG A 69 -10.32 -3.20 -6.83
CA ARG A 69 -10.42 -4.60 -6.45
C ARG A 69 -9.33 -5.35 -7.20
N LEU A 70 -8.47 -6.05 -6.48
CA LEU A 70 -7.42 -6.89 -7.05
C LEU A 70 -7.78 -8.35 -6.87
N GLU A 71 -7.62 -9.14 -7.92
CA GLU A 71 -7.79 -10.58 -7.85
C GLU A 71 -6.64 -11.22 -7.07
N LYS A 72 -6.93 -12.32 -6.36
CA LYS A 72 -5.92 -13.03 -5.59
C LYS A 72 -4.88 -13.64 -6.53
N GLY A 73 -3.63 -13.22 -6.38
CA GLY A 73 -2.50 -13.84 -7.08
C GLY A 73 -2.32 -15.31 -6.64
N THR A 74 -1.93 -16.17 -7.58
CA THR A 74 -1.66 -17.59 -7.31
C THR A 74 -0.19 -17.90 -7.05
N TYR A 75 0.71 -16.99 -7.45
CA TYR A 75 2.15 -17.15 -7.37
C TYR A 75 2.82 -15.79 -7.22
N VAL A 76 3.85 -15.72 -6.37
CA VAL A 76 4.71 -14.54 -6.20
C VAL A 76 6.16 -14.99 -6.19
N LYS A 77 7.03 -14.23 -6.87
CA LYS A 77 8.48 -14.43 -6.85
C LYS A 77 9.13 -13.21 -6.20
N LEU A 78 9.82 -13.43 -5.08
CA LEU A 78 10.47 -12.39 -4.31
C LEU A 78 12.00 -12.55 -4.41
N GLN A 79 12.71 -11.43 -4.49
CA GLN A 79 14.17 -11.40 -4.46
C GLN A 79 14.63 -10.70 -3.17
N PRO A 80 15.43 -11.37 -2.32
CA PRO A 80 16.04 -10.74 -1.16
C PRO A 80 16.98 -9.59 -1.58
N HIS A 81 16.96 -8.49 -0.82
CA HIS A 81 17.86 -7.36 -1.04
C HIS A 81 19.30 -7.66 -0.60
N THR A 82 19.45 -8.47 0.46
CA THR A 82 20.76 -8.88 1.00
C THR A 82 20.81 -10.39 1.18
N LYS A 83 22.03 -10.92 1.29
CA LYS A 83 22.25 -12.35 1.57
C LYS A 83 21.94 -12.69 3.03
N ASP A 84 22.08 -11.74 3.93
CA ASP A 84 21.81 -11.89 5.37
C ASP A 84 20.40 -12.41 5.64
N PHE A 85 19.41 -12.01 4.83
CA PHE A 85 18.04 -12.54 4.92
C PHE A 85 17.96 -14.06 4.72
N LEU A 86 18.86 -14.64 3.92
CA LEU A 86 18.92 -16.09 3.68
C LEU A 86 19.85 -16.81 4.65
N GLU A 87 20.84 -16.11 5.21
CA GLU A 87 21.92 -16.69 6.02
C GLU A 87 21.64 -16.60 7.53
N GLU A 88 20.99 -15.53 8.01
CA GLU A 88 20.74 -15.28 9.44
C GLU A 88 19.36 -15.80 9.90
N LEU A 89 18.43 -16.05 8.97
CA LEU A 89 17.11 -16.59 9.29
C LEU A 89 17.10 -18.12 9.20
N SER A 90 16.74 -18.78 10.30
CA SER A 90 16.61 -20.25 10.35
C SER A 90 15.49 -20.77 9.45
N ASP A 91 14.42 -19.99 9.26
CA ASP A 91 13.34 -20.26 8.31
C ASP A 91 12.83 -18.97 7.63
N PRO A 92 13.47 -18.56 6.51
CA PRO A 92 13.09 -17.37 5.75
C PRO A 92 11.67 -17.45 5.17
N ARG A 93 11.13 -18.66 4.96
CA ARG A 93 9.81 -18.86 4.36
C ARG A 93 8.70 -18.47 5.32
N THR A 94 8.77 -18.93 6.57
CA THR A 94 7.78 -18.59 7.60
C THR A 94 7.73 -17.08 7.86
N VAL A 95 8.89 -16.40 7.84
CA VAL A 95 8.95 -14.94 7.98
C VAL A 95 8.21 -14.25 6.83
N LEU A 96 8.41 -14.69 5.58
CA LEU A 96 7.70 -14.14 4.43
C LEU A 96 6.19 -14.38 4.51
N GLU A 97 5.76 -15.58 4.92
CA GLU A 97 4.34 -15.93 5.04
C GLU A 97 3.64 -15.19 6.19
N THR A 98 4.38 -14.67 7.19
CA THR A 98 3.80 -13.90 8.30
C THR A 98 3.57 -12.43 7.96
N ILE A 99 4.32 -11.89 6.99
CA ILE A 99 4.29 -10.47 6.61
C ILE A 99 3.31 -10.21 5.44
N LEU A 100 2.92 -11.26 4.70
CA LEU A 100 2.01 -11.22 3.54
C LEU A 100 0.55 -11.48 3.92
#